data_AF-A0A8J4Y637-F1
#
_entry.id   AF-A0A8J4Y637-F1
#
_cell.length_a   1.000
_cell.length_b   1.000
_cell.length_c   1.000
_cell.angle_alpha   90.00
_cell.angle_beta   90.00
_cell.angle_gamma   90.00
#
_symmetry.space_group_name_H-M   'P 1'
#
loop_
_entity.id
_entity.type
_entity.pdbx_description
1 polymer ?
#
loop_
_entity_poly.entity_id
_entity_poly.type
_entity_poly.pdbx_seq_one_letter_code
_entity_poly.pdbx_strand_id
1 'polypeptide(L)'
;MPYSCLPYLLQFYPSTAVSCGFPGHLANGYIEGRSYRYGDTVVFTCNPGFMLMGEVKSICQADGKWSTENPKCDEIKCPNLSVGPHGQVTSRLGDYLPSNQIKFQCEAGYQMDGPSTLVCGGDGEWDGDAPECQSKTCGELPR
;
A
#
# COMPACT_ATOMS: atom_id res chain seq x y z
N MET A 1 16.83 -55.81 -45.13
CA MET A 1 16.76 -54.43 -45.65
C MET A 1 15.68 -53.69 -44.87
N PRO A 2 15.90 -52.42 -44.52
CA PRO A 2 16.12 -52.00 -43.14
C PRO A 2 14.88 -51.38 -42.48
N TYR A 3 14.88 -51.42 -41.14
CA TYR A 3 14.02 -50.64 -40.26
C TYR A 3 14.19 -49.14 -40.57
N SER A 4 13.24 -48.55 -41.29
CA SER A 4 13.11 -47.11 -41.40
C SER A 4 12.48 -46.58 -40.11
N CYS A 5 13.31 -46.50 -39.06
CA CYS A 5 13.08 -45.56 -37.97
C CYS A 5 13.14 -44.16 -38.58
N LEU A 6 11.97 -43.61 -38.91
CA LEU A 6 11.81 -42.19 -39.19
C LEU A 6 12.45 -41.43 -38.01
N PRO A 7 13.47 -40.60 -38.25
CA PRO A 7 14.06 -39.83 -37.19
C PRO A 7 12.94 -38.90 -36.71
N TYR A 8 12.56 -39.08 -35.45
CA TYR A 8 11.83 -38.09 -34.68
C TYR A 8 12.51 -36.77 -35.00
N LEU A 9 11.83 -35.89 -35.74
CA LEU A 9 12.28 -34.53 -35.96
C LEU A 9 12.39 -33.97 -34.55
N LEU A 10 13.62 -33.96 -34.00
CA LEU A 10 13.96 -33.14 -32.87
C LEU A 10 13.65 -31.73 -33.35
N GLN A 11 12.45 -31.26 -33.01
CA GLN A 11 12.19 -29.85 -32.97
C GLN A 11 13.20 -29.33 -31.98
N PHE A 12 14.32 -28.84 -32.48
CA PHE A 12 15.24 -27.98 -31.77
C PHE A 12 14.45 -26.70 -31.47
N TYR A 13 13.50 -26.78 -30.54
CA TYR A 13 13.13 -25.62 -29.77
C TYR A 13 14.44 -25.20 -29.12
N PRO A 14 14.97 -24.02 -29.45
CA PRO A 14 16.15 -23.55 -28.75
C PRO A 14 15.76 -23.53 -27.27
N SER A 15 16.37 -24.40 -26.46
CA SER A 15 16.29 -24.33 -25.01
C SER A 15 17.14 -23.15 -24.55
N THR A 16 16.86 -21.97 -25.11
CA THR A 16 17.36 -20.70 -24.61
C THR A 16 16.74 -20.55 -23.24
N ALA A 17 17.60 -20.53 -22.21
CA ALA A 17 17.17 -20.28 -20.85
C ALA A 17 16.28 -19.03 -20.84
N VAL A 18 15.01 -19.21 -20.51
CA VAL A 18 14.05 -18.11 -20.44
C VAL A 18 14.51 -17.20 -19.31
N SER A 19 14.67 -15.92 -19.64
CA SER A 19 15.13 -14.88 -18.74
C SER A 19 14.21 -13.69 -18.89
N CYS A 20 13.68 -13.19 -17.77
CA CYS A 20 12.81 -12.03 -17.74
C CYS A 20 13.59 -10.70 -17.77
N GLY A 21 14.91 -10.77 -17.62
CA GLY A 21 15.76 -9.59 -17.58
C GLY A 21 15.58 -8.78 -16.29
N PHE A 22 16.32 -7.67 -16.21
CA PHE A 22 16.29 -6.79 -15.05
C PHE A 22 14.88 -6.16 -14.89
N PRO A 23 14.22 -6.31 -13.72
CA PRO A 23 12.87 -5.79 -13.48
C PRO A 23 12.79 -4.25 -13.41
N GLY A 24 13.91 -3.53 -13.56
CA GLY A 24 13.97 -2.07 -13.50
C GLY A 24 14.24 -1.55 -12.10
N HIS A 25 14.00 -0.26 -11.89
CA HIS A 25 14.18 0.40 -10.60
C HIS A 25 12.82 0.65 -9.96
N LEU A 26 12.75 0.44 -8.65
CA LEU A 26 11.59 0.79 -7.83
C LEU A 26 11.84 2.17 -7.21
N ALA A 27 11.06 3.18 -7.58
CA ALA A 27 11.17 4.49 -6.96
C ALA A 27 10.83 4.39 -5.46
N ASN A 28 11.61 5.06 -4.60
CA ASN A 28 11.47 4.99 -3.13
C ASN A 28 11.48 3.56 -2.56
N GLY A 29 12.20 2.65 -3.22
CA GLY A 29 12.34 1.26 -2.78
C GLY A 29 13.49 0.55 -3.50
N TYR A 30 13.51 -0.78 -3.37
CA TYR A 30 14.48 -1.65 -4.02
C TYR A 30 13.86 -3.00 -4.33
N ILE A 31 14.48 -3.73 -5.26
CA ILE A 31 14.03 -5.04 -5.74
C ILE A 31 15.09 -6.06 -5.34
N GLU A 32 14.70 -7.07 -4.57
CA GLU A 32 15.57 -8.16 -4.13
C GLU A 32 15.39 -9.38 -5.04
N GLY A 33 16.48 -9.82 -5.66
CA GLY A 33 16.49 -11.00 -6.52
C GLY A 33 17.90 -11.56 -6.70
N ARG A 34 18.03 -12.88 -6.74
CA ARG A 34 19.32 -13.55 -6.97
C ARG A 34 19.63 -13.78 -8.45
N SER A 35 18.59 -14.02 -9.24
CA SER A 35 18.64 -14.23 -10.68
C SER A 35 17.28 -13.89 -11.32
N TYR A 36 17.23 -13.84 -12.65
CA TYR A 36 16.06 -13.41 -13.42
C TYR A 36 15.61 -14.46 -14.45
N ARG A 37 15.81 -15.75 -14.13
CA ARG A 37 15.47 -16.89 -15.00
C ARG A 37 14.06 -17.38 -14.70
N TYR A 38 13.50 -18.16 -15.61
CA TYR A 38 12.19 -18.80 -15.42
C TYR A 38 12.05 -19.48 -14.05
N GLY A 39 10.97 -19.14 -13.34
CA GLY A 39 10.69 -19.62 -11.99
C GLY A 39 11.32 -18.79 -10.87
N ASP A 40 12.28 -17.91 -11.17
CA ASP A 40 12.87 -17.03 -10.17
C ASP A 40 11.84 -16.01 -9.67
N THR A 41 11.96 -15.64 -8.41
CA THR A 41 11.11 -14.66 -7.75
C THR A 41 11.93 -13.46 -7.34
N VAL A 42 11.39 -12.27 -7.61
CA VAL A 42 11.87 -11.00 -7.06
C VAL A 42 10.89 -10.49 -6.02
N VAL A 43 11.43 -9.87 -4.97
CA VAL A 43 10.65 -9.26 -3.90
C VAL A 43 10.84 -7.75 -3.96
N PHE A 44 9.74 -7.01 -3.90
CA PHE A 44 9.75 -5.56 -3.89
C PHE A 44 9.70 -5.08 -2.44
N THR A 45 10.57 -4.13 -2.10
CA THR A 45 10.61 -3.53 -0.76
C THR A 45 10.66 -2.02 -0.86
N CYS A 46 9.79 -1.33 -0.12
CA CYS A 46 9.81 0.13 -0.05
C CYS A 46 10.77 0.62 1.04
N ASN A 47 11.34 1.80 0.82
CA ASN A 47 12.19 2.46 1.80
C ASN A 47 11.39 2.84 3.06
N PRO A 48 12.05 3.04 4.22
CA PRO A 48 11.39 3.53 5.42
C PRO A 48 10.59 4.82 5.14
N GLY A 49 9.35 4.88 5.62
CA GLY A 49 8.43 5.99 5.37
C GLY A 49 7.56 5.83 4.12
N PHE A 50 7.69 4.72 3.38
CA PHE A 50 6.89 4.41 2.20
C PHE A 50 6.18 3.06 2.34
N MET A 51 4.95 2.97 1.81
CA MET A 51 4.14 1.77 1.75
C MET A 51 4.09 1.22 0.32
N LEU A 52 4.14 -0.11 0.21
CA LEU A 52 4.03 -0.81 -1.06
C LEU A 52 2.57 -0.91 -1.50
N MET A 53 2.27 -0.28 -2.64
CA MET A 53 0.96 -0.30 -3.30
C MET A 53 1.03 -1.23 -4.52
N GLY A 54 0.53 -2.45 -4.36
CA GLY A 54 0.52 -3.49 -5.40
C GLY A 54 1.00 -4.85 -4.88
N GLU A 55 1.54 -5.66 -5.78
CA GLU A 55 2.05 -6.99 -5.46
C GLU A 55 3.45 -6.91 -4.83
N VAL A 56 3.67 -7.69 -3.77
CA VAL A 56 4.94 -7.70 -3.01
C VAL A 56 6.03 -8.51 -3.73
N LYS A 57 5.64 -9.39 -4.66
CA LYS A 57 6.57 -10.25 -5.38
C LYS A 57 6.15 -10.44 -6.83
N SER A 58 7.13 -10.71 -7.68
CA SER A 58 6.91 -11.07 -9.08
C SER A 58 7.72 -12.31 -9.44
N ILE A 59 7.16 -13.18 -10.27
CA ILE A 59 7.75 -14.45 -10.69
C ILE A 59 8.06 -14.38 -12.18
N CYS A 60 9.23 -14.85 -12.59
CA CYS A 60 9.60 -14.92 -13.99
C CYS A 60 8.87 -16.08 -14.69
N GLN A 61 8.03 -15.75 -15.66
CA GLN A 61 7.14 -16.68 -16.37
C GLN A 61 7.79 -17.27 -17.63
N ALA A 62 7.17 -18.30 -18.19
CA ALA A 62 7.70 -19.07 -19.33
C ALA A 62 7.75 -18.24 -20.63
N ASP A 63 6.99 -17.15 -20.71
CA ASP A 63 6.99 -16.20 -21.81
C ASP A 63 8.11 -15.14 -21.69
N GLY A 64 8.97 -15.25 -20.67
CA GLY A 64 10.04 -14.29 -20.42
C GLY A 64 9.55 -12.97 -19.83
N LYS A 65 8.38 -12.94 -19.20
CA LYS A 65 7.86 -11.76 -18.51
C LYS A 65 7.70 -11.99 -17.02
N TRP A 66 7.77 -10.90 -16.27
CA TRP A 66 7.43 -10.87 -14.86
C TRP A 66 5.92 -11.00 -14.68
N SER A 67 5.48 -11.80 -13.71
CA SER A 67 4.05 -12.09 -13.48
C SER A 67 3.23 -10.87 -13.05
N THR A 68 3.90 -9.86 -12.51
CA THR A 68 3.33 -8.60 -12.05
C THR A 68 4.20 -7.44 -12.51
N GLU A 69 3.57 -6.30 -12.77
CA GLU A 69 4.28 -5.03 -12.99
C GLU A 69 4.93 -4.52 -11.68
N ASN A 70 5.83 -3.54 -11.80
CA ASN A 70 6.46 -2.94 -10.64
C ASN A 70 5.41 -2.20 -9.78
N PRO A 71 5.37 -2.44 -8.46
CA PRO A 71 4.46 -1.73 -7.57
C PRO A 71 4.89 -0.27 -7.41
N LYS A 72 4.07 0.51 -6.69
CA LYS A 72 4.42 1.87 -6.28
C LYS A 72 4.79 1.90 -4.80
N CYS A 73 5.78 2.69 -4.44
CA CYS A 73 6.09 3.02 -3.05
C CYS A 73 5.62 4.45 -2.79
N ASP A 74 4.46 4.56 -2.13
CA ASP A 74 3.85 5.85 -1.80
C ASP A 74 4.17 6.22 -0.35
N GLU A 75 4.28 7.51 -0.06
CA GLU A 75 4.56 7.99 1.30
C GLU A 75 3.47 7.51 2.27
N ILE A 76 3.89 6.98 3.42
CA ILE A 76 2.96 6.60 4.49
C ILE A 76 2.33 7.88 5.03
N LYS A 77 1.02 8.01 4.86
CA LYS A 77 0.22 9.12 5.36
C LYS A 77 -1.12 8.58 5.83
N CYS A 78 -1.55 9.03 7.00
CA CYS A 78 -2.87 8.71 7.48
C CYS A 78 -3.96 9.38 6.62
N PRO A 79 -5.13 8.74 6.48
CA PRO A 79 -6.20 9.28 5.65
C PRO A 79 -6.68 10.63 6.17
N ASN A 80 -7.14 11.49 5.26
CA ASN A 80 -7.77 12.74 5.65
C ASN A 80 -9.08 12.43 6.39
N LEU A 81 -9.20 12.94 7.62
CA LEU A 81 -10.41 12.82 8.40
C LEU A 81 -11.24 14.11 8.29
N SER A 82 -12.55 13.95 8.41
CA SER A 82 -13.50 15.04 8.53
C SER A 82 -14.34 14.79 9.77
N VAL A 83 -14.52 15.82 10.58
CA VAL A 83 -15.51 15.78 11.67
C VAL A 83 -16.88 16.06 11.06
N GLY A 84 -17.93 15.46 11.62
CA GLY A 84 -19.31 15.74 11.24
C GLY A 84 -19.71 17.23 11.38
N PRO A 85 -21.00 17.57 11.22
CA PRO A 85 -21.46 18.95 11.30
C PRO A 85 -21.02 19.61 12.61
N HIS A 86 -20.66 20.90 12.54
CA HIS A 86 -20.19 21.70 13.68
C HIS A 86 -18.86 21.24 14.29
N GLY A 87 -18.08 20.44 13.57
CA GLY A 87 -16.72 20.09 13.93
C GLY A 87 -15.72 20.46 12.84
N GLN A 88 -14.50 20.76 13.24
CA GLN A 88 -13.40 21.08 12.34
C GLN A 88 -12.12 20.36 12.76
N VAL A 89 -11.34 19.94 11.76
CA VAL A 89 -9.98 19.45 11.98
C VAL A 89 -9.03 20.64 12.00
N THR A 90 -8.25 20.74 13.07
CA THR A 90 -7.24 21.78 13.29
C THR A 90 -5.86 21.19 13.12
N SER A 91 -5.50 20.86 11.89
CA SER A 91 -4.20 20.27 11.53
C SER A 91 -3.61 20.86 10.26
N ARG A 92 -2.31 20.65 10.08
CA ARG A 92 -1.54 20.99 8.88
C ARG A 92 -1.29 19.74 8.05
N LEU A 93 -0.97 19.89 6.76
CA LEU A 93 -0.64 18.77 5.87
C LEU A 93 0.46 17.84 6.40
N GLY A 94 1.42 18.36 7.18
CA GLY A 94 2.49 17.55 7.78
C GLY A 94 2.04 16.69 8.97
N ASP A 95 0.89 16.99 9.57
CA ASP A 95 0.42 16.30 10.79
C ASP A 95 -0.18 14.91 10.48
N TYR A 96 -0.35 14.59 9.20
CA TYR A 96 -0.81 13.28 8.69
C TYR A 96 0.32 12.28 8.51
N LEU A 97 1.58 12.66 8.77
CA LEU A 97 2.73 11.77 8.72
C LEU A 97 2.80 10.87 9.98
N PRO A 98 3.40 9.68 9.88
CA PRO A 98 3.61 8.80 11.02
C PRO A 98 4.22 9.50 12.23
N SER A 99 3.75 9.12 13.43
CA SER A 99 4.12 9.68 14.73
C SER A 99 3.68 11.13 14.99
N ASN A 100 3.01 11.79 14.04
CA ASN A 100 2.36 13.08 14.28
C ASN A 100 0.92 12.90 14.76
N GLN A 101 0.32 14.00 15.24
CA GLN A 101 -1.05 14.00 15.71
C GLN A 101 -1.86 15.16 15.12
N ILE A 102 -3.13 14.89 14.83
CA ILE A 102 -4.11 15.91 14.43
C ILE A 102 -5.03 16.24 15.60
N LYS A 103 -5.65 17.41 15.55
CA LYS A 103 -6.56 17.88 16.61
C LYS A 103 -7.93 18.21 16.05
N PHE A 104 -8.95 17.97 16.85
CA PHE A 104 -10.33 18.29 16.52
C PHE A 104 -10.83 19.41 17.39
N GLN A 105 -11.79 20.17 16.86
CA GLN A 105 -12.45 21.25 17.58
C GLN A 105 -13.92 21.28 17.18
N CYS A 106 -14.81 21.27 18.17
CA CYS A 106 -16.23 21.56 17.94
C CYS A 106 -16.49 23.06 17.98
N GLU A 107 -17.48 23.51 17.21
CA GLU A 107 -18.00 24.88 17.24
C GLU A 107 -18.63 25.22 18.59
N ALA A 108 -18.80 26.51 18.87
CA ALA A 108 -19.42 26.98 20.09
C ALA A 108 -20.87 26.46 20.23
N GLY A 109 -21.20 25.88 21.39
CA GLY A 109 -22.51 25.27 21.66
C GLY A 109 -22.58 23.75 21.43
N TYR A 110 -21.52 23.16 20.87
CA TYR A 110 -21.39 21.72 20.69
C TYR A 110 -20.35 21.15 21.67
N GLN A 111 -20.60 19.92 22.12
CA GLN A 111 -19.69 19.15 22.95
C GLN A 111 -19.10 18.01 22.12
N MET A 112 -17.80 17.81 22.28
CA MET A 112 -17.08 16.69 21.67
C MET A 112 -17.38 15.39 22.40
N ASP A 113 -17.76 14.37 21.65
CA ASP A 113 -17.90 12.98 22.06
C ASP A 113 -16.80 12.16 21.37
N GLY A 114 -15.88 11.60 22.15
CA GLY A 114 -14.68 10.92 21.64
C GLY A 114 -13.36 11.70 21.85
N PRO A 115 -12.27 11.28 21.18
CA PRO A 115 -10.94 11.84 21.40
C PRO A 115 -10.76 13.21 20.74
N SER A 116 -10.09 14.15 21.42
CA SER A 116 -9.77 15.47 20.87
C SER A 116 -8.56 15.49 19.94
N THR A 117 -7.80 14.40 19.92
CA THR A 117 -6.61 14.22 19.08
C THR A 117 -6.47 12.77 18.65
N LEU A 118 -5.97 12.54 17.44
CA LEU A 118 -5.57 11.21 16.96
C LEU A 118 -4.10 11.24 16.52
N VAL A 119 -3.39 10.13 16.72
CA VAL A 119 -1.99 9.93 16.36
C VAL A 119 -1.92 9.04 15.12
N CYS A 120 -1.12 9.46 14.14
CA CYS A 120 -0.89 8.69 12.93
C CYS A 120 0.11 7.56 13.18
N GLY A 121 -0.32 6.33 12.96
CA GLY A 121 0.49 5.12 13.08
C GLY A 121 1.60 5.00 12.04
N GLY A 122 2.57 4.12 12.30
CA GLY A 122 3.67 3.81 11.38
C GLY A 122 3.23 3.07 10.11
N ASP A 123 2.04 2.51 10.13
CA ASP A 123 1.33 1.84 9.04
C ASP A 123 0.38 2.77 8.28
N GLY A 124 0.29 4.05 8.66
CA GLY A 124 -0.63 4.99 8.01
C GLY A 124 -2.09 4.80 8.44
N GLU A 125 -2.34 4.13 9.56
CA GLU A 125 -3.66 4.07 10.20
C GLU A 125 -3.72 5.01 11.41
N TRP A 126 -4.91 5.56 11.69
CA TRP A 126 -5.14 6.34 12.90
C TRP A 126 -5.27 5.42 14.11
N ASP A 127 -4.82 5.89 15.27
CA ASP A 127 -4.95 5.18 16.56
C ASP A 127 -6.39 5.09 17.11
N GLY A 128 -7.37 5.63 16.38
CA GLY A 128 -8.78 5.61 16.73
C GLY A 128 -9.66 6.33 15.70
N ASP A 129 -10.94 6.47 16.03
CA ASP A 129 -11.94 7.12 15.18
C ASP A 129 -12.07 8.61 15.48
N ALA A 130 -12.50 9.38 14.47
CA ALA A 130 -12.79 10.81 14.63
C ALA A 130 -13.93 11.04 15.63
N PRO A 131 -13.88 12.10 16.46
CA PRO A 131 -14.94 12.41 17.41
C PRO A 131 -16.20 12.93 16.71
N GLU A 132 -17.32 12.91 17.43
CA GLU A 132 -18.56 13.56 17.02
C GLU A 132 -18.82 14.83 17.82
N CYS A 133 -19.44 15.83 17.20
CA CYS A 133 -19.84 17.08 17.86
C CYS A 133 -21.35 17.06 18.10
N GLN A 134 -21.78 16.90 19.36
CA GLN A 134 -23.18 16.82 19.75
C GLN A 134 -23.65 18.14 20.34
N SER A 135 -24.86 18.58 20.00
CA SER A 135 -25.45 19.76 20.64
C SER A 135 -25.83 19.39 22.08
N LYS A 136 -25.48 20.24 23.05
CA LYS A 136 -26.10 20.15 24.38
C LYS A 136 -27.51 20.70 24.28
N THR A 137 -28.47 19.91 23.81
CA THR A 137 -29.86 20.16 24.18
C THR A 137 -29.98 19.89 25.68
N CYS A 138 -30.18 20.95 26.47
CA CYS A 138 -30.66 20.78 27.84
C CYS A 138 -31.94 19.92 27.76
N GLY A 139 -31.91 18.73 28.34
CA GLY A 139 -33.05 17.82 28.34
C GLY A 139 -34.28 18.54 28.90
N GLU A 140 -35.43 18.31 28.25
CA GLU A 140 -36.73 18.76 28.74
C GLU A 140 -36.89 18.29 30.20
N LEU A 141 -37.13 19.24 31.11
CA LEU A 141 -37.37 18.96 32.53
C LEU A 141 -38.59 18.01 32.63
N PRO A 142 -38.46 16.83 33.27
CA PRO A 142 -39.62 15.97 33.52
C PRO A 142 -40.66 16.74 34.34
N ARG A 143 -41.90 16.73 33.85
CA ARG A 143 -43.04 17.46 34.42
C ARG A 143 -43.53 16.87 35.73
#